data_AF-A0A2V9ZGA0-F1
#
_entry.id   AF-A0A2V9ZGA0-F1
#
_cell.length_a   1.000
_cell.length_b   1.000
_cell.length_c   1.000
_cell.angle_alpha   90.00
_cell.angle_beta   90.00
_cell.angle_gamma   90.00
#
_symmetry.space_group_name_H-M   'P 1'
#
loop_
_entity.id
_entity.type
_entity.pdbx_description
1 polymer ?
#
loop_
_entity_poly.entity_id
_entity_poly.type
_entity_poly.pdbx_seq_one_letter_code
_entity_poly.pdbx_strand_id
1 'polypeptide(L)'
;MAMCDDQSAPNPGGSLVGPNILCTPDSNKNIFDSADPGRPSYIGKHPGTAFMEMQFYPPGWFISSDVTHWTAALNIDSLSENMNTGQGNNAACGGAIEYVNFAFIQRDGIPFPPGSPSPLGPFVETNEQTLRMNPGDELVVTQVDTEHGLKITVDDLTTGQSGFMVSSAANGFAEILFDPNGDNCDFPTHNITYDFHPMYATSSEHTRVPWAAHGYNIAFSDEIGHFEYCNAVDQQGGNCTAPSATDPAGPDDDDAGCFTADFARQFGFVPVGGCLSSDIDFDGVPYQLTWPGTLRDVKRDRALHTEPVEFTSPLFNAAEGGTGNFKRVAFETDLPRVEFATDPPCQRHISNPADPNPGAGCVDPPKGAFYPIYTTATSEHTQGCVWHLGGAFIPGTTNTFGGSSTTEYGPLLPLAYPAVGGLPSFRYNNFRRVLNNNPCAASD
;
A
#
# COMPACT_ATOMS: atom_id res chain seq x y z
N MET A 1 -1.91 1.47 -7.32
CA MET A 1 -1.95 1.54 -8.80
C MET A 1 -0.62 2.09 -9.30
N ALA A 2 -0.07 1.56 -10.39
CA ALA A 2 1.14 2.11 -11.00
C ALA A 2 0.83 3.40 -11.79
N MET A 3 1.57 4.46 -11.49
CA MET A 3 1.47 5.79 -12.11
C MET A 3 2.76 6.14 -12.84
N CYS A 4 2.68 7.02 -13.84
CA CYS A 4 3.87 7.63 -14.44
C CYS A 4 4.55 8.58 -13.44
N ASP A 5 5.88 8.47 -13.32
CA ASP A 5 6.73 9.48 -12.67
C ASP A 5 8.13 9.38 -13.29
N ASP A 6 8.52 10.35 -14.11
CA ASP A 6 9.76 10.27 -14.89
C ASP A 6 11.02 10.55 -14.06
N GLN A 7 10.88 11.02 -12.82
CA GLN A 7 11.97 11.22 -11.86
C GLN A 7 12.15 10.05 -10.89
N SER A 8 11.18 9.14 -10.85
CA SER A 8 11.21 7.97 -10.01
C SER A 8 12.02 6.81 -10.61
N ALA A 9 12.41 5.88 -9.76
CA ALA A 9 13.00 4.60 -10.09
C ALA A 9 12.21 3.88 -11.21
N PRO A 10 12.90 3.08 -12.06
CA PRO A 10 14.23 2.54 -11.80
C PRO A 10 15.40 3.22 -12.53
N ASN A 11 15.15 4.10 -13.50
CA ASN A 11 16.22 4.67 -14.34
C ASN A 11 16.15 6.21 -14.54
N PRO A 12 15.82 7.01 -13.50
CA PRO A 12 15.82 8.46 -13.63
C PRO A 12 17.23 8.95 -13.98
N GLY A 13 17.31 9.97 -14.85
CA GLY A 13 18.58 10.47 -15.39
C GLY A 13 19.31 9.53 -16.38
N GLY A 14 18.83 8.30 -16.59
CA GLY A 14 19.44 7.30 -17.46
C GLY A 14 20.67 6.61 -16.86
N SER A 15 21.17 5.57 -17.53
CA SER A 15 22.31 4.78 -17.07
C SER A 15 22.96 4.01 -18.22
N LEU A 16 23.84 3.06 -17.89
CA LEU A 16 24.49 2.19 -18.87
C LEU A 16 23.52 1.31 -19.66
N VAL A 17 22.31 1.05 -19.14
CA VAL A 17 21.30 0.22 -19.82
C VAL A 17 20.49 1.01 -20.83
N GLY A 18 20.56 2.35 -20.81
CA GLY A 18 19.86 3.23 -21.71
C GLY A 18 19.50 4.59 -21.08
N PRO A 19 19.00 5.53 -21.90
CA PRO A 19 18.52 6.83 -21.40
C PRO A 19 17.30 6.64 -20.48
N ASN A 20 16.93 7.70 -19.75
CA ASN A 20 15.62 7.77 -19.12
C ASN A 20 14.54 7.72 -20.23
N ILE A 21 13.58 6.81 -20.09
CA ILE A 21 12.46 6.67 -21.02
C ILE A 21 11.25 7.31 -20.37
N LEU A 22 10.69 8.33 -21.01
CA LEU A 22 9.50 8.98 -20.51
C LEU A 22 8.32 8.02 -20.56
N CYS A 23 7.54 8.00 -19.48
CA CYS A 23 6.31 7.24 -19.39
C CYS A 23 5.31 7.73 -20.44
N THR A 24 4.67 6.79 -21.15
CA THR A 24 3.52 7.13 -21.99
C THR A 24 2.25 6.81 -21.21
N PRO A 25 1.47 7.79 -20.73
CA PRO A 25 0.23 7.55 -19.99
C PRO A 25 -0.69 6.51 -20.66
N ASP A 26 -1.39 5.73 -19.85
CA ASP A 26 -2.36 4.71 -20.27
C ASP A 26 -1.81 3.80 -21.37
N SER A 27 -0.57 3.30 -21.22
CA SER A 27 0.07 2.53 -22.30
C SER A 27 0.81 1.29 -21.82
N ASN A 28 0.41 0.14 -22.38
CA ASN A 28 1.18 -1.11 -22.25
C ASN A 28 2.53 -1.07 -22.99
N LYS A 29 2.87 0.02 -23.70
CA LYS A 29 4.24 0.25 -24.18
C LYS A 29 5.23 0.45 -23.03
N ASN A 30 4.75 0.78 -21.84
CA ASN A 30 5.56 0.90 -20.63
C ASN A 30 5.87 -0.47 -19.98
N ILE A 31 5.43 -1.59 -20.56
CA ILE A 31 5.74 -2.93 -20.00
C ILE A 31 7.19 -3.31 -20.36
N PHE A 32 8.06 -3.17 -19.37
CA PHE A 32 9.45 -3.64 -19.39
C PHE A 32 9.65 -4.63 -18.24
N ASP A 33 9.25 -5.89 -18.44
CA ASP A 33 9.26 -6.93 -17.40
C ASP A 33 10.26 -8.06 -17.69
N SER A 34 11.07 -7.92 -18.74
CA SER A 34 12.09 -8.91 -19.09
C SER A 34 13.29 -8.83 -18.14
N ALA A 35 13.75 -9.97 -17.64
CA ALA A 35 14.98 -10.04 -16.88
C ALA A 35 16.26 -10.02 -17.73
N ASP A 36 16.18 -10.14 -19.07
CA ASP A 36 17.37 -10.19 -19.94
C ASP A 36 17.82 -8.77 -20.34
N PRO A 37 19.01 -8.30 -19.92
CA PRO A 37 19.53 -6.97 -20.23
C PRO A 37 19.65 -6.67 -21.74
N GLY A 38 19.80 -7.70 -22.56
CA GLY A 38 19.89 -7.57 -24.02
C GLY A 38 18.56 -7.27 -24.70
N ARG A 39 17.43 -7.43 -24.00
CA ARG A 39 16.09 -7.23 -24.58
C ARG A 39 15.70 -5.75 -24.58
N PRO A 40 14.91 -5.29 -25.58
CA PRO A 40 14.32 -3.96 -25.54
C PRO A 40 13.46 -3.74 -24.29
N SER A 41 12.68 -4.74 -23.89
CA SER A 41 11.78 -4.72 -22.72
C SER A 41 12.48 -5.11 -21.40
N TYR A 42 13.80 -4.93 -21.30
CA TYR A 42 14.54 -5.21 -20.07
C TYR A 42 14.04 -4.32 -18.91
N ILE A 43 13.82 -4.89 -17.73
CA ILE A 43 13.26 -4.19 -16.58
C ILE A 43 14.09 -3.00 -16.10
N GLY A 44 15.41 -3.02 -16.27
CA GLY A 44 16.24 -1.85 -15.95
C GLY A 44 16.00 -0.64 -16.87
N LYS A 45 15.35 -0.82 -18.03
CA LYS A 45 14.97 0.27 -18.95
C LYS A 45 13.54 0.76 -18.71
N HIS A 46 12.82 0.20 -17.73
CA HIS A 46 11.45 0.58 -17.45
C HIS A 46 11.34 2.10 -17.21
N PRO A 47 10.32 2.78 -17.75
CA PRO A 47 10.04 4.17 -17.42
C PRO A 47 9.91 4.38 -15.90
N GLY A 48 10.21 5.58 -15.43
CA GLY A 48 10.04 5.89 -14.02
C GLY A 48 8.58 5.69 -13.60
N THR A 49 8.37 5.14 -12.40
CA THR A 49 7.05 4.69 -11.93
C THR A 49 6.79 5.19 -10.51
N ALA A 50 5.58 5.64 -10.24
CA ALA A 50 5.08 5.87 -8.89
C ALA A 50 4.01 4.84 -8.52
N PHE A 51 3.71 4.72 -7.23
CA PHE A 51 2.68 3.87 -6.68
C PHE A 51 1.60 4.74 -6.02
N MET A 52 0.40 4.76 -6.62
CA MET A 52 -0.75 5.46 -6.06
C MET A 52 -1.52 4.55 -5.11
N GLU A 53 -1.79 5.07 -3.93
CA GLU A 53 -2.68 4.47 -2.95
C GLU A 53 -3.85 5.41 -2.67
N MET A 54 -5.06 4.86 -2.76
CA MET A 54 -6.26 5.51 -2.26
C MET A 54 -6.52 4.96 -0.87
N GLN A 55 -6.01 5.64 0.15
CA GLN A 55 -6.00 5.16 1.53
C GLN A 55 -7.22 5.65 2.30
N PHE A 56 -7.72 4.81 3.21
CA PHE A 56 -8.80 5.12 4.14
C PHE A 56 -8.27 5.03 5.57
N TYR A 57 -8.30 6.13 6.30
CA TYR A 57 -7.78 6.21 7.66
C TYR A 57 -8.92 6.04 8.65
N PRO A 58 -8.87 5.01 9.53
CA PRO A 58 -9.87 4.82 10.57
C PRO A 58 -9.82 5.97 11.58
N PRO A 59 -10.93 6.29 12.25
CA PRO A 59 -10.93 7.24 13.35
C PRO A 59 -10.29 6.64 14.61
N GLY A 60 -9.90 7.53 15.52
CA GLY A 60 -9.75 7.18 16.94
C GLY A 60 -8.32 6.94 17.42
N TRP A 61 -7.28 7.14 16.61
CA TRP A 61 -5.90 7.17 17.10
C TRP A 61 -4.93 8.08 16.33
N PHE A 62 -3.61 7.92 16.53
CA PHE A 62 -2.59 8.86 16.03
C PHE A 62 -2.42 8.84 14.51
N ILE A 63 -2.76 7.74 13.84
CA ILE A 63 -2.80 7.66 12.37
C ILE A 63 -4.08 8.30 11.79
N SER A 64 -5.05 8.62 12.65
CA SER A 64 -6.33 9.19 12.26
C SER A 64 -6.24 10.70 12.11
N SER A 65 -7.00 11.25 11.17
CA SER A 65 -7.18 12.70 11.05
C SER A 65 -8.45 13.24 11.74
N ASP A 66 -9.26 12.33 12.29
CA ASP A 66 -10.46 12.63 13.09
C ASP A 66 -10.69 11.57 14.18
N VAL A 67 -11.39 11.96 15.25
CA VAL A 67 -11.68 11.07 16.40
C VAL A 67 -12.87 10.15 16.19
N THR A 68 -13.78 10.46 15.26
CA THR A 68 -15.06 9.74 15.08
C THR A 68 -15.38 9.39 13.64
N HIS A 69 -14.73 10.02 12.66
CA HIS A 69 -14.98 9.82 11.24
C HIS A 69 -13.75 9.24 10.54
N TRP A 70 -14.00 8.40 9.56
CA TRP A 70 -13.02 8.04 8.55
C TRP A 70 -12.71 9.24 7.67
N THR A 71 -11.47 9.31 7.23
CA THR A 71 -11.04 10.20 6.14
C THR A 71 -10.34 9.38 5.09
N ALA A 72 -10.32 9.88 3.86
CA ALA A 72 -9.64 9.22 2.77
C ALA A 72 -8.59 10.15 2.18
N ALA A 73 -7.47 9.62 1.69
CA ALA A 73 -6.43 10.40 1.01
C ALA A 73 -5.92 9.70 -0.24
N LEU A 74 -5.47 10.52 -1.18
CA LEU A 74 -4.75 10.14 -2.37
C LEU A 74 -3.26 10.32 -2.11
N ASN A 75 -2.54 9.20 -2.06
CA ASN A 75 -1.10 9.12 -1.87
C ASN A 75 -0.46 8.69 -3.18
N ILE A 76 0.65 9.31 -3.56
CA ILE A 76 1.45 8.89 -4.72
C ILE A 76 2.91 8.86 -4.30
N ASP A 77 3.42 7.64 -4.20
CA ASP A 77 4.73 7.31 -3.66
C ASP A 77 5.71 7.01 -4.79
N SER A 78 6.87 7.64 -4.73
CA SER A 78 7.91 7.56 -5.75
C SER A 78 9.25 7.29 -5.10
N LEU A 79 10.15 6.61 -5.80
CA LEU A 79 11.47 6.27 -5.27
C LEU A 79 12.56 7.08 -5.96
N SER A 80 13.25 7.92 -5.21
CA SER A 80 14.31 8.79 -5.72
C SER A 80 15.66 8.09 -5.88
N GLU A 81 15.69 7.02 -6.67
CA GLU A 81 16.87 6.18 -6.91
C GLU A 81 16.99 5.73 -8.37
N ASN A 82 18.20 5.80 -8.92
CA ASN A 82 18.55 5.03 -10.11
C ASN A 82 19.07 3.64 -9.71
N MET A 83 18.19 2.64 -9.78
CA MET A 83 18.48 1.27 -9.37
C MET A 83 19.55 0.59 -10.23
N ASN A 84 19.78 1.05 -11.47
CA ASN A 84 20.82 0.49 -12.33
C ASN A 84 22.23 0.94 -11.91
N THR A 85 22.34 2.09 -11.24
CA THR A 85 23.61 2.63 -10.72
C THR A 85 23.73 2.50 -9.20
N GLY A 86 22.62 2.35 -8.49
CA GLY A 86 22.53 2.42 -7.02
C GLY A 86 22.67 3.85 -6.48
N GLN A 87 22.53 4.85 -7.35
CA GLN A 87 22.68 6.26 -6.99
C GLN A 87 21.31 6.80 -6.55
N GLY A 88 21.22 7.26 -5.30
CA GLY A 88 20.11 8.09 -4.82
C GLY A 88 20.21 9.53 -5.33
N ASN A 89 19.22 10.35 -4.99
CA ASN A 89 19.32 11.80 -5.21
C ASN A 89 20.48 12.42 -4.41
N ASN A 90 20.65 13.73 -4.53
CA ASN A 90 21.58 14.44 -3.65
C ASN A 90 21.15 14.36 -2.18
N ALA A 91 22.10 14.60 -1.28
CA ALA A 91 21.86 14.49 0.16
C ALA A 91 20.85 15.52 0.70
N ALA A 92 20.72 16.69 0.06
CA ALA A 92 19.72 17.69 0.46
C ALA A 92 18.30 17.23 0.15
N CYS A 93 18.11 16.40 -0.88
CA CYS A 93 16.86 15.70 -1.18
C CYS A 93 16.70 14.36 -0.46
N GLY A 94 17.55 14.05 0.53
CA GLY A 94 17.44 12.81 1.33
C GLY A 94 18.07 11.56 0.71
N GLY A 95 18.65 11.65 -0.49
CA GLY A 95 19.30 10.51 -1.12
C GLY A 95 18.34 9.54 -1.81
N ALA A 96 18.54 8.24 -1.60
CA ALA A 96 17.65 7.18 -2.09
C ALA A 96 16.50 7.00 -1.10
N ILE A 97 15.46 7.81 -1.26
CA ILE A 97 14.30 7.84 -0.38
C ILE A 97 13.00 7.74 -1.17
N GLU A 98 11.99 7.16 -0.55
CA GLU A 98 10.62 7.23 -1.01
C GLU A 98 10.02 8.59 -0.63
N TYR A 99 9.50 9.31 -1.62
CA TYR A 99 8.84 10.60 -1.42
C TYR A 99 7.37 10.49 -1.82
N VAL A 100 6.53 11.25 -1.13
CA VAL A 100 5.07 11.04 -1.19
C VAL A 100 4.37 12.36 -1.48
N ASN A 101 3.53 12.36 -2.52
CA ASN A 101 2.47 13.35 -2.63
C ASN A 101 1.29 12.88 -1.80
N PHE A 102 0.80 13.71 -0.87
CA PHE A 102 -0.31 13.34 0.02
C PHE A 102 -1.41 14.40 -0.01
N ALA A 103 -2.63 14.02 -0.40
CA ALA A 103 -3.80 14.88 -0.37
C ALA A 103 -5.03 14.16 0.20
N PHE A 104 -5.62 14.69 1.27
CA PHE A 104 -6.96 14.23 1.68
C PHE A 104 -7.99 14.46 0.56
N ILE A 105 -9.01 13.61 0.48
CA ILE A 105 -10.16 13.79 -0.40
C ILE A 105 -10.98 14.98 0.12
N GLN A 106 -11.24 15.93 -0.77
CA GLN A 106 -11.87 17.21 -0.43
C GLN A 106 -13.20 17.34 -1.17
N ARG A 107 -14.18 17.97 -0.54
CA ARG A 107 -15.50 18.23 -1.14
C ARG A 107 -15.45 19.27 -2.25
N ASP A 108 -14.43 20.12 -2.25
CA ASP A 108 -14.16 21.13 -3.28
C ASP A 108 -12.99 20.75 -4.21
N GLY A 109 -12.29 19.65 -3.93
CA GLY A 109 -11.14 19.17 -4.69
C GLY A 109 -9.85 19.98 -4.51
N ILE A 110 -9.78 20.87 -3.50
CA ILE A 110 -8.61 21.74 -3.27
C ILE A 110 -7.77 21.19 -2.11
N PRO A 111 -6.50 20.78 -2.35
CA PRO A 111 -5.59 20.34 -1.29
C PRO A 111 -5.38 21.38 -0.20
N PHE A 112 -5.13 20.90 1.02
CA PHE A 112 -4.91 21.75 2.19
C PHE A 112 -3.69 21.30 3.00
N PRO A 113 -2.90 22.23 3.55
CA PRO A 113 -2.93 23.68 3.32
C PRO A 113 -2.37 24.08 1.94
N PRO A 114 -2.54 25.33 1.48
CA PRO A 114 -1.97 25.77 0.21
C PRO A 114 -0.46 25.48 0.12
N GLY A 115 -0.04 24.86 -0.98
CA GLY A 115 1.34 24.40 -1.19
C GLY A 115 1.54 22.89 -0.97
N SER A 116 0.59 22.20 -0.31
CA SER A 116 0.42 20.75 -0.44
C SER A 116 -0.20 20.44 -1.82
N PRO A 117 -0.16 19.19 -2.33
CA PRO A 117 0.33 17.95 -1.73
C PRO A 117 1.77 17.59 -2.06
N SER A 118 2.54 18.50 -2.68
CA SER A 118 3.95 18.27 -3.01
C SER A 118 4.75 17.71 -1.80
N PRO A 119 5.68 16.77 -2.03
CA PRO A 119 6.59 16.28 -0.99
C PRO A 119 7.53 17.36 -0.41
N LEU A 120 7.75 18.47 -1.14
CA LEU A 120 8.52 19.63 -0.65
C LEU A 120 7.62 20.72 -0.06
N GLY A 121 6.31 20.50 -0.06
CA GLY A 121 5.31 21.39 0.50
C GLY A 121 5.22 21.30 2.04
N PRO A 122 4.29 22.06 2.65
CA PRO A 122 3.93 21.88 4.03
C PRO A 122 3.29 20.49 4.27
N PHE A 123 3.33 20.02 5.52
CA PHE A 123 2.56 18.85 5.92
C PHE A 123 1.07 19.03 5.62
N VAL A 124 0.46 17.99 5.07
CA VAL A 124 -0.96 17.95 4.77
C VAL A 124 -1.79 18.01 6.07
N GLU A 125 -2.90 18.73 6.02
CA GLU A 125 -3.82 18.87 7.14
C GLU A 125 -5.27 18.68 6.67
N THR A 126 -6.19 18.45 7.61
CA THR A 126 -7.62 18.47 7.31
C THR A 126 -8.21 19.86 7.53
N ASN A 127 -9.34 20.13 6.87
CA ASN A 127 -10.11 21.35 7.08
C ASN A 127 -11.61 21.04 6.97
N GLU A 128 -12.45 22.08 6.94
CA GLU A 128 -13.90 21.92 6.81
C GLU A 128 -14.34 21.29 5.47
N GLN A 129 -13.49 21.29 4.44
CA GLN A 129 -13.78 20.70 3.14
C GLN A 129 -13.38 19.23 3.06
N THR A 130 -12.61 18.70 4.02
CA THR A 130 -12.20 17.30 4.01
C THR A 130 -13.43 16.39 4.11
N LEU A 131 -13.54 15.42 3.20
CA LEU A 131 -14.61 14.44 3.22
C LEU A 131 -14.47 13.57 4.49
N ARG A 132 -15.55 13.47 5.25
CA ARG A 132 -15.64 12.69 6.48
C ARG A 132 -16.75 11.66 6.33
N MET A 133 -16.44 10.40 6.60
CA MET A 133 -17.36 9.26 6.47
C MET A 133 -17.54 8.60 7.85
N ASN A 134 -18.72 8.10 8.13
CA ASN A 134 -19.00 7.37 9.37
C ASN A 134 -18.56 5.91 9.24
N PRO A 135 -18.19 5.26 10.36
CA PRO A 135 -18.08 3.81 10.39
C PRO A 135 -19.38 3.14 9.90
N GLY A 136 -19.25 2.23 8.92
CA GLY A 136 -20.38 1.51 8.34
C GLY A 136 -21.06 2.21 7.16
N ASP A 137 -20.53 3.34 6.68
CA ASP A 137 -21.03 3.96 5.45
C ASP A 137 -20.69 3.12 4.20
N GLU A 138 -21.58 3.12 3.23
CA GLU A 138 -21.40 2.45 1.93
C GLU A 138 -20.83 3.44 0.93
N LEU A 139 -19.70 3.10 0.32
CA LEU A 139 -18.95 4.00 -0.54
C LEU A 139 -18.84 3.47 -1.97
N VAL A 140 -18.86 4.39 -2.94
CA VAL A 140 -18.39 4.13 -4.30
C VAL A 140 -17.13 4.93 -4.53
N VAL A 141 -16.05 4.23 -4.91
CA VAL A 141 -14.78 4.84 -5.28
C VAL A 141 -14.60 4.74 -6.78
N THR A 142 -14.54 5.88 -7.46
CA THR A 142 -14.36 5.96 -8.91
C THR A 142 -12.99 6.54 -9.23
N GLN A 143 -12.23 5.86 -10.08
CA GLN A 143 -10.91 6.29 -10.57
C GLN A 143 -11.01 6.57 -12.06
N VAL A 144 -10.73 7.81 -12.47
CA VAL A 144 -10.86 8.28 -13.86
C VAL A 144 -9.63 9.05 -14.26
N ASP A 145 -8.94 8.61 -15.31
CA ASP A 145 -7.90 9.44 -15.91
C ASP A 145 -8.52 10.63 -16.65
N THR A 146 -7.99 11.83 -16.41
CA THR A 146 -8.46 13.08 -17.01
C THR A 146 -7.35 13.73 -17.83
N GLU A 147 -7.64 14.83 -18.53
CA GLU A 147 -6.59 15.60 -19.23
C GLU A 147 -5.50 16.12 -18.28
N HIS A 148 -5.80 16.26 -16.98
CA HIS A 148 -4.91 16.83 -15.96
C HIS A 148 -4.58 15.82 -14.86
N GLY A 149 -4.43 14.54 -15.21
CA GLY A 149 -4.09 13.47 -14.27
C GLY A 149 -5.28 12.72 -13.70
N LEU A 150 -4.99 11.74 -12.84
CA LEU A 150 -5.97 10.84 -12.25
C LEU A 150 -6.88 11.58 -11.27
N LYS A 151 -8.19 11.46 -11.49
CA LYS A 151 -9.22 11.88 -10.56
C LYS A 151 -9.74 10.70 -9.77
N ILE A 152 -9.69 10.82 -8.44
CA ILE A 152 -10.43 9.95 -7.53
C ILE A 152 -11.68 10.67 -7.05
N THR A 153 -12.82 10.00 -7.10
CA THR A 153 -14.08 10.45 -6.48
C THR A 153 -14.52 9.41 -5.47
N VAL A 154 -14.90 9.86 -4.27
CA VAL A 154 -15.49 9.04 -3.22
C VAL A 154 -16.90 9.57 -2.98
N ASP A 155 -17.88 8.76 -3.35
CA ASP A 155 -19.30 9.02 -3.10
C ASP A 155 -19.74 8.17 -1.90
N ASP A 156 -20.14 8.84 -0.82
CA ASP A 156 -20.76 8.20 0.34
C ASP A 156 -22.25 8.06 0.07
N LEU A 157 -22.68 6.84 -0.26
CA LEU A 157 -24.07 6.53 -0.60
C LEU A 157 -24.99 6.61 0.62
N THR A 158 -24.46 6.40 1.82
CA THR A 158 -25.22 6.45 3.07
C THR A 158 -25.61 7.88 3.42
N THR A 159 -24.65 8.82 3.39
CA THR A 159 -24.90 10.22 3.75
C THR A 159 -25.25 11.11 2.57
N GLY A 160 -24.95 10.67 1.34
CA GLY A 160 -25.08 11.44 0.11
C GLY A 160 -24.01 12.51 -0.07
N GLN A 161 -22.96 12.49 0.75
CA GLN A 161 -21.79 13.36 0.58
C GLN A 161 -20.86 12.82 -0.51
N SER A 162 -20.08 13.71 -1.11
CA SER A 162 -19.11 13.34 -2.12
C SER A 162 -17.89 14.24 -1.99
N GLY A 163 -16.72 13.67 -2.26
CA GLY A 163 -15.47 14.40 -2.36
C GLY A 163 -14.60 13.83 -3.48
N PHE A 164 -13.64 14.61 -3.94
CA PHE A 164 -12.73 14.18 -4.98
C PHE A 164 -11.34 14.80 -4.78
N MET A 165 -10.37 14.24 -5.49
CA MET A 165 -9.05 14.82 -5.68
C MET A 165 -8.56 14.52 -7.09
N VAL A 166 -7.86 15.46 -7.71
CA VAL A 166 -7.21 15.28 -9.01
C VAL A 166 -5.70 15.42 -8.80
N SER A 167 -4.93 14.40 -9.17
CA SER A 167 -3.46 14.38 -9.08
C SER A 167 -2.80 15.25 -10.16
N SER A 168 -3.17 16.53 -10.18
CA SER A 168 -2.78 17.51 -11.20
C SER A 168 -1.71 18.46 -10.70
N ALA A 169 -0.91 18.97 -11.64
CA ALA A 169 0.00 20.08 -11.46
C ALA A 169 -0.73 21.32 -10.91
N ALA A 170 -1.97 21.56 -11.36
CA ALA A 170 -2.79 22.68 -10.90
C ALA A 170 -3.20 22.57 -9.42
N ASN A 171 -3.35 21.34 -8.92
CA ASN A 171 -3.57 21.06 -7.50
C ASN A 171 -2.26 20.98 -6.69
N GLY A 172 -1.10 21.21 -7.32
CA GLY A 172 0.20 21.23 -6.64
C GLY A 172 0.86 19.87 -6.49
N PHE A 173 0.37 18.82 -7.16
CA PHE A 173 1.09 17.55 -7.26
C PHE A 173 2.39 17.75 -8.04
N ALA A 174 3.44 17.07 -7.62
CA ALA A 174 4.77 17.25 -8.19
C ALA A 174 5.66 16.00 -8.09
N GLU A 175 6.55 15.86 -9.08
CA GLU A 175 7.72 14.99 -9.01
C GLU A 175 8.87 15.75 -8.32
N ILE A 176 9.74 15.03 -7.62
CA ILE A 176 11.00 15.60 -7.13
C ILE A 176 12.07 15.39 -8.19
N LEU A 177 12.66 16.48 -8.69
CA LEU A 177 13.75 16.40 -9.67
C LEU A 177 14.84 15.44 -9.19
N PHE A 178 15.17 14.45 -10.02
CA PHE A 178 16.31 13.58 -9.76
C PHE A 178 17.61 14.29 -10.17
N ASP A 179 18.20 15.01 -9.21
CA ASP A 179 19.47 15.72 -9.37
C ASP A 179 20.53 15.15 -8.42
N PRO A 180 21.11 13.99 -8.74
CA PRO A 180 22.02 13.29 -7.84
C PRO A 180 23.38 13.97 -7.69
N ASN A 181 23.66 15.01 -8.49
CA ASN A 181 24.89 15.82 -8.41
C ASN A 181 24.63 17.23 -7.86
N GLY A 182 23.38 17.56 -7.53
CA GLY A 182 22.98 18.82 -6.94
C GLY A 182 23.44 18.98 -5.49
N ASP A 183 23.22 20.17 -4.94
CA ASP A 183 23.62 20.55 -3.58
C ASP A 183 22.45 21.11 -2.73
N ASN A 184 21.23 21.13 -3.27
CA ASN A 184 20.03 21.64 -2.62
C ASN A 184 18.81 20.76 -2.96
N CYS A 185 17.69 21.03 -2.28
CA CYS A 185 16.39 20.45 -2.61
C CYS A 185 15.29 21.51 -2.47
N ASP A 186 15.60 22.74 -2.89
CA ASP A 186 14.70 23.86 -2.66
C ASP A 186 13.45 23.72 -3.55
N PHE A 187 12.29 24.07 -3.00
CA PHE A 187 11.02 24.02 -3.72
C PHE A 187 11.10 24.64 -5.14
N PRO A 188 11.69 25.84 -5.37
CA PRO A 188 11.74 26.44 -6.70
C PRO A 188 12.58 25.69 -7.74
N THR A 189 13.49 24.80 -7.32
CA THR A 189 14.43 24.08 -8.20
C THR A 189 14.08 22.60 -8.34
N HIS A 190 13.49 21.98 -7.31
CA HIS A 190 13.25 20.54 -7.26
C HIS A 190 11.78 20.14 -7.29
N ASN A 191 10.83 21.07 -7.16
CA ASN A 191 9.41 20.79 -7.27
C ASN A 191 8.94 20.88 -8.73
N ILE A 192 8.90 19.74 -9.44
CA ILE A 192 8.40 19.68 -10.81
C ILE A 192 6.90 19.41 -10.77
N THR A 193 6.08 20.44 -10.96
CA THR A 193 4.62 20.27 -11.02
C THR A 193 4.24 19.28 -12.12
N TYR A 194 3.42 18.29 -11.80
CA TYR A 194 3.16 17.15 -12.67
C TYR A 194 1.71 16.68 -12.61
N ASP A 195 1.17 16.30 -13.76
CA ASP A 195 -0.13 15.63 -13.88
C ASP A 195 0.14 14.11 -13.82
N PHE A 196 -0.12 13.48 -12.69
CA PHE A 196 0.10 12.04 -12.53
C PHE A 196 -1.00 11.26 -13.24
N HIS A 197 -0.61 10.43 -14.21
CA HIS A 197 -1.50 9.55 -14.97
C HIS A 197 -1.21 8.07 -14.70
N PRO A 198 -2.19 7.16 -14.83
CA PRO A 198 -1.96 5.73 -14.81
C PRO A 198 -0.92 5.33 -15.85
N MET A 199 -0.01 4.44 -15.45
CA MET A 199 1.07 4.02 -16.35
C MET A 199 0.57 3.07 -17.45
N TYR A 200 -0.36 2.18 -17.14
CA TYR A 200 -0.74 1.08 -18.02
C TYR A 200 -2.20 1.15 -18.45
N ALA A 201 -2.47 0.80 -19.71
CA ALA A 201 -3.83 0.68 -20.24
C ALA A 201 -4.60 -0.54 -19.68
N THR A 202 -3.91 -1.45 -19.00
CA THR A 202 -4.47 -2.72 -18.51
C THR A 202 -3.88 -3.07 -17.15
N SER A 203 -4.52 -4.02 -16.44
CA SER A 203 -3.96 -4.66 -15.25
C SER A 203 -3.79 -6.16 -15.51
N SER A 204 -2.59 -6.67 -15.26
CA SER A 204 -2.22 -8.09 -15.37
C SER A 204 -0.97 -8.38 -14.53
N GLU A 205 -0.52 -9.63 -14.50
CA GLU A 205 0.74 -10.03 -13.87
C GLU A 205 1.99 -9.40 -14.50
N HIS A 206 1.85 -8.67 -15.62
CA HIS A 206 2.92 -7.96 -16.33
C HIS A 206 2.98 -6.46 -16.01
N THR A 207 1.99 -5.92 -15.31
CA THR A 207 1.89 -4.49 -14.99
C THR A 207 2.15 -4.34 -13.50
N ARG A 208 3.29 -3.76 -13.11
CA ARG A 208 3.70 -3.63 -11.71
C ARG A 208 4.62 -2.43 -11.52
N VAL A 209 4.73 -1.95 -10.29
CA VAL A 209 5.78 -0.99 -9.91
C VAL A 209 7.11 -1.75 -9.76
N PRO A 210 8.15 -1.49 -10.57
CA PRO A 210 9.32 -2.36 -10.66
C PRO A 210 10.26 -2.26 -9.44
N TRP A 211 10.09 -1.25 -8.60
CA TRP A 211 10.87 -1.04 -7.37
C TRP A 211 10.11 -1.45 -6.10
N ALA A 212 8.78 -1.54 -6.13
CA ALA A 212 7.95 -1.96 -5.00
C ALA A 212 8.12 -3.46 -4.70
N ALA A 213 7.81 -3.87 -3.46
CA ALA A 213 7.81 -5.28 -3.09
C ALA A 213 6.75 -6.04 -3.88
N HIS A 214 5.53 -5.52 -3.92
CA HIS A 214 4.39 -6.12 -4.58
C HIS A 214 4.53 -6.24 -6.10
N GLY A 215 3.89 -7.26 -6.65
CA GLY A 215 3.88 -7.64 -8.06
C GLY A 215 2.56 -7.34 -8.79
N TYR A 216 1.70 -6.50 -8.23
CA TYR A 216 0.39 -6.13 -8.77
C TYR A 216 0.33 -4.68 -9.28
N ASN A 217 -0.79 -4.32 -9.94
CA ASN A 217 -1.12 -2.95 -10.35
C ASN A 217 -2.40 -2.45 -9.65
N ILE A 218 -3.53 -3.10 -9.92
CA ILE A 218 -4.81 -2.82 -9.27
C ILE A 218 -5.04 -3.88 -8.20
N ALA A 219 -5.14 -3.45 -6.95
CA ALA A 219 -5.35 -4.31 -5.79
C ALA A 219 -6.20 -3.59 -4.75
N PHE A 220 -6.74 -4.37 -3.82
CA PHE A 220 -7.27 -3.92 -2.55
C PHE A 220 -6.38 -4.54 -1.47
N SER A 221 -6.02 -3.76 -0.45
CA SER A 221 -5.25 -4.23 0.69
C SER A 221 -5.73 -3.54 1.95
N ASP A 222 -5.55 -4.22 3.07
CA ASP A 222 -5.50 -3.60 4.40
C ASP A 222 -4.03 -3.56 4.82
N GLU A 223 -3.57 -2.40 5.28
CA GLU A 223 -2.19 -2.25 5.73
C GLU A 223 -2.11 -2.72 7.19
N ILE A 224 -1.30 -3.75 7.42
CA ILE A 224 -1.06 -4.33 8.74
C ILE A 224 0.44 -4.37 9.03
N GLY A 225 0.83 -4.73 10.24
CA GLY A 225 2.24 -4.77 10.65
C GLY A 225 2.75 -3.45 11.21
N HIS A 226 1.84 -2.54 11.50
CA HIS A 226 2.10 -1.35 12.30
C HIS A 226 1.07 -1.38 13.42
N PHE A 227 1.54 -1.54 14.66
CA PHE A 227 0.82 -1.31 15.92
C PHE A 227 0.96 -2.44 16.97
N GLU A 228 1.58 -2.10 18.10
CA GLU A 228 1.71 -2.96 19.28
C GLU A 228 1.18 -2.28 20.53
N TYR A 229 0.45 -3.02 21.37
CA TYR A 229 -0.03 -2.48 22.63
C TYR A 229 1.13 -2.31 23.61
N CYS A 230 1.20 -1.14 24.24
CA CYS A 230 2.22 -0.84 25.24
C CYS A 230 1.59 -0.29 26.52
N ASN A 231 1.89 -0.92 27.67
CA ASN A 231 1.32 -0.53 28.96
C ASN A 231 2.05 0.66 29.61
N ALA A 232 3.32 0.90 29.26
CA ALA A 232 4.10 2.03 29.76
C ALA A 232 5.24 2.38 28.79
N VAL A 233 5.50 3.67 28.61
CA VAL A 233 6.54 4.20 27.71
C VAL A 233 7.55 5.03 28.50
N ASP A 234 8.81 5.06 28.08
CA ASP A 234 9.84 5.87 28.73
C ASP A 234 9.62 7.38 28.53
N GLN A 235 9.12 7.76 27.36
CA GLN A 235 8.66 9.09 26.97
C GLN A 235 7.64 9.00 25.81
N GLN A 236 6.88 10.05 25.55
CA GLN A 236 5.96 10.07 24.41
C GLN A 236 6.75 10.05 23.09
N GLY A 237 6.42 9.12 22.20
CA GLY A 237 7.19 8.80 21.00
C GLY A 237 8.48 8.02 21.28
N GLY A 238 8.65 7.50 22.49
CA GLY A 238 9.81 6.71 22.92
C GLY A 238 9.60 5.21 22.76
N ASN A 239 10.26 4.42 23.61
CA ASN A 239 10.21 2.96 23.57
C ASN A 239 9.18 2.42 24.57
N CYS A 240 8.65 1.24 24.28
CA CYS A 240 7.87 0.51 25.25
C CYS A 240 8.75 0.02 26.41
N THR A 241 8.20 0.06 27.62
CA THR A 241 8.91 -0.34 28.86
C THR A 241 8.11 -1.33 29.71
N ALA A 242 6.86 -1.59 29.33
CA ALA A 242 6.02 -2.60 29.95
C ALA A 242 5.15 -3.26 28.88
N PRO A 243 5.26 -4.58 28.69
CA PRO A 243 4.52 -5.27 27.67
C PRO A 243 3.03 -5.22 27.94
N SER A 244 2.25 -5.39 26.89
CA SER A 244 0.82 -5.63 26.98
C SER A 244 0.50 -7.10 27.33
N ALA A 245 -0.79 -7.43 27.37
CA ALA A 245 -1.20 -8.83 27.52
C ALA A 245 -1.04 -9.62 26.21
N THR A 246 -0.77 -8.93 25.11
CA THR A 246 -0.78 -9.46 23.74
C THR A 246 0.64 -9.68 23.22
N ASP A 247 1.64 -9.01 23.78
CA ASP A 247 3.06 -9.36 23.70
C ASP A 247 3.49 -9.98 25.05
N PRO A 248 3.49 -11.32 25.20
CA PRO A 248 3.99 -11.98 26.40
C PRO A 248 5.51 -12.17 26.42
N ALA A 249 6.21 -11.94 25.29
CA ALA A 249 7.66 -12.07 25.20
C ALA A 249 8.37 -10.89 25.87
N GLY A 250 7.71 -9.74 25.89
CA GLY A 250 8.18 -8.50 26.48
C GLY A 250 8.68 -7.54 25.40
N PRO A 251 8.80 -6.23 25.73
CA PRO A 251 9.20 -5.22 24.78
C PRO A 251 10.56 -5.50 24.16
N ASP A 252 10.69 -5.25 22.87
CA ASP A 252 11.89 -5.44 22.09
C ASP A 252 12.21 -4.23 21.19
N ASP A 253 12.91 -4.45 20.08
CA ASP A 253 13.57 -3.39 19.32
C ASP A 253 12.60 -2.66 18.35
N ASP A 254 11.52 -3.31 17.91
CA ASP A 254 10.44 -2.73 17.09
C ASP A 254 9.38 -2.01 17.90
N ASP A 255 9.37 -2.23 19.21
CA ASP A 255 8.44 -1.68 20.19
C ASP A 255 8.72 -0.19 20.50
N ALA A 256 8.66 0.65 19.46
CA ALA A 256 9.13 2.03 19.40
C ALA A 256 8.11 3.02 18.82
N GLY A 257 8.36 4.32 19.03
CA GLY A 257 7.40 5.37 18.64
C GLY A 257 6.12 5.32 19.48
N CYS A 258 6.25 4.99 20.77
CA CYS A 258 5.15 4.62 21.63
C CYS A 258 4.55 5.79 22.41
N PHE A 259 3.25 5.70 22.66
CA PHE A 259 2.49 6.71 23.39
C PHE A 259 1.62 6.10 24.47
N THR A 260 1.38 6.83 25.55
CA THR A 260 0.50 6.36 26.63
C THR A 260 -0.98 6.56 26.31
N ALA A 261 -1.82 5.71 26.90
CA ALA A 261 -3.28 5.89 26.90
C ALA A 261 -3.72 7.28 27.42
N ASP A 262 -3.01 7.81 28.43
CA ASP A 262 -3.28 9.14 28.98
C ASP A 262 -2.92 10.26 27.99
N PHE A 263 -1.89 10.07 27.15
CA PHE A 263 -1.54 11.01 26.10
C PHE A 263 -2.56 10.95 24.96
N ALA A 264 -2.92 9.76 24.48
CA ALA A 264 -3.99 9.59 23.49
C ALA A 264 -5.30 10.28 23.92
N ARG A 265 -5.69 10.13 25.20
CA ARG A 265 -6.88 10.79 25.76
C ARG A 265 -6.85 12.32 25.66
N GLN A 266 -5.67 12.96 25.71
CA GLN A 266 -5.56 14.43 25.62
C GLN A 266 -6.03 14.97 24.27
N PHE A 267 -6.03 14.13 23.23
CA PHE A 267 -6.50 14.48 21.88
C PHE A 267 -7.93 13.98 21.60
N GLY A 268 -8.60 13.36 22.59
CA GLY A 268 -9.91 12.75 22.40
C GLY A 268 -9.88 11.40 21.68
N PHE A 269 -8.70 10.81 21.49
CA PHE A 269 -8.55 9.47 20.92
C PHE A 269 -8.98 8.38 21.90
N VAL A 270 -9.11 7.15 21.38
CA VAL A 270 -9.34 5.96 22.20
C VAL A 270 -8.16 5.83 23.17
N PRO A 271 -8.40 5.72 24.50
CA PRO A 271 -7.35 5.77 25.50
C PRO A 271 -6.62 4.44 25.61
N VAL A 272 -5.87 4.10 24.58
CA VAL A 272 -5.04 2.90 24.45
C VAL A 272 -3.59 3.35 24.31
N GLY A 273 -2.67 2.65 24.98
CA GLY A 273 -1.24 2.86 24.84
C GLY A 273 -0.64 1.90 23.81
N GLY A 274 0.34 2.36 23.05
CA GLY A 274 0.98 1.53 22.03
C GLY A 274 1.94 2.27 21.12
N CYS A 275 2.52 1.50 20.21
CA CYS A 275 3.67 1.82 19.37
C CYS A 275 3.26 1.90 17.89
N LEU A 276 3.96 2.71 17.10
CA LEU A 276 3.62 2.97 15.69
C LEU A 276 4.66 2.43 14.70
N SER A 277 5.78 1.92 15.20
CA SER A 277 6.81 1.30 14.39
C SER A 277 6.31 0.03 13.67
N SER A 278 7.08 -0.41 12.68
CA SER A 278 6.84 -1.67 11.99
C SER A 278 7.14 -2.84 12.92
N ASP A 279 6.15 -3.70 13.11
CA ASP A 279 6.23 -4.97 13.82
C ASP A 279 6.88 -6.01 12.89
N ILE A 280 8.12 -6.37 13.21
CA ILE A 280 8.98 -7.25 12.42
C ILE A 280 9.04 -8.67 12.97
N ASP A 281 8.57 -8.90 14.19
CA ASP A 281 8.58 -10.18 14.87
C ASP A 281 7.22 -10.91 14.84
N PHE A 282 6.18 -10.19 14.38
CA PHE A 282 4.81 -10.61 14.11
C PHE A 282 3.97 -10.94 15.35
N ASP A 283 4.17 -10.21 16.44
CA ASP A 283 3.44 -10.43 17.69
C ASP A 283 2.38 -9.35 18.02
N GLY A 284 2.36 -8.25 17.27
CA GLY A 284 1.43 -7.15 17.42
C GLY A 284 -0.02 -7.51 17.09
N VAL A 285 -0.91 -6.55 17.34
CA VAL A 285 -2.38 -6.76 17.32
C VAL A 285 -2.90 -7.34 16.00
N PRO A 286 -2.41 -6.93 14.82
CA PRO A 286 -2.86 -7.48 13.54
C PRO A 286 -2.55 -8.97 13.36
N TYR A 287 -1.59 -9.52 14.10
CA TYR A 287 -1.17 -10.93 13.99
C TYR A 287 -1.86 -11.85 15.01
N GLN A 288 -2.94 -11.36 15.62
CA GLN A 288 -3.71 -12.10 16.62
C GLN A 288 -5.10 -12.47 16.13
N LEU A 289 -5.80 -13.28 16.93
CA LEU A 289 -7.19 -13.68 16.64
C LEU A 289 -8.20 -12.57 17.01
N THR A 290 -7.91 -11.34 16.61
CA THR A 290 -8.68 -10.11 16.88
C THR A 290 -9.54 -9.69 15.69
N TRP A 291 -9.41 -10.39 14.56
CA TRP A 291 -10.14 -10.12 13.33
C TRP A 291 -11.53 -10.76 13.33
N PRO A 292 -12.51 -10.16 12.62
CA PRO A 292 -13.79 -10.80 12.34
C PRO A 292 -13.62 -12.20 11.75
N GLY A 293 -14.44 -13.15 12.22
CA GLY A 293 -14.46 -14.53 11.74
C GLY A 293 -13.27 -15.38 12.16
N THR A 294 -12.50 -14.96 13.17
CA THR A 294 -11.44 -15.79 13.77
C THR A 294 -12.00 -16.77 14.81
N LEU A 295 -13.16 -16.48 15.41
CA LEU A 295 -13.85 -17.40 16.31
C LEU A 295 -15.01 -18.12 15.63
N ARG A 296 -15.10 -19.45 15.85
CA ARG A 296 -16.20 -20.28 15.29
C ARG A 296 -17.57 -19.96 15.88
N ASP A 297 -17.62 -19.49 17.13
CA ASP A 297 -18.87 -19.05 17.74
C ASP A 297 -19.18 -17.63 17.26
N VAL A 298 -20.05 -17.53 16.25
CA VAL A 298 -20.44 -16.27 15.62
C VAL A 298 -20.94 -15.23 16.62
N LYS A 299 -21.65 -15.64 17.68
CA LYS A 299 -22.16 -14.69 18.67
C LYS A 299 -21.04 -14.12 19.53
N ARG A 300 -20.05 -14.95 19.86
CA ARG A 300 -18.88 -14.51 20.61
C ARG A 300 -17.95 -13.67 19.74
N ASP A 301 -17.74 -14.06 18.49
CA ASP A 301 -16.94 -13.33 17.51
C ASP A 301 -17.45 -11.90 17.36
N ARG A 302 -18.75 -11.75 17.03
CA ARG A 302 -19.41 -10.43 16.91
C ARG A 302 -19.44 -9.60 18.20
N ALA A 303 -19.26 -10.23 19.36
CA ALA A 303 -19.20 -9.51 20.64
C ALA A 303 -17.79 -8.98 20.97
N LEU A 304 -16.75 -9.48 20.28
CA LEU A 304 -15.35 -9.17 20.55
C LEU A 304 -14.66 -8.46 19.39
N HIS A 305 -15.10 -8.68 18.15
CA HIS A 305 -14.47 -8.19 16.93
C HIS A 305 -15.38 -7.24 16.18
N THR A 306 -14.76 -6.33 15.41
CA THR A 306 -15.45 -5.45 14.46
C THR A 306 -16.10 -6.26 13.34
N GLU A 307 -16.96 -5.61 12.56
CA GLU A 307 -17.42 -6.16 11.29
C GLU A 307 -16.27 -6.14 10.28
N PRO A 308 -16.22 -7.11 9.32
CA PRO A 308 -15.18 -7.14 8.32
C PRO A 308 -15.31 -5.96 7.36
N VAL A 309 -14.18 -5.52 6.80
CA VAL A 309 -14.23 -4.67 5.61
C VAL A 309 -14.86 -5.48 4.48
N GLU A 310 -15.83 -4.88 3.81
CA GLU A 310 -16.57 -5.46 2.70
C GLU A 310 -16.36 -4.64 1.43
N PHE A 311 -16.01 -5.31 0.33
CA PHE A 311 -15.85 -4.66 -0.97
C PHE A 311 -16.25 -5.57 -2.14
N THR A 312 -16.70 -4.97 -3.23
CA THR A 312 -16.96 -5.68 -4.49
C THR A 312 -15.69 -5.75 -5.33
N SER A 313 -15.57 -6.75 -6.22
CA SER A 313 -14.49 -6.73 -7.21
C SER A 313 -14.52 -5.43 -8.03
N PRO A 314 -13.36 -4.81 -8.32
CA PRO A 314 -13.32 -3.59 -9.10
C PRO A 314 -13.80 -3.84 -10.53
N LEU A 315 -14.45 -2.84 -11.09
CA LEU A 315 -14.86 -2.79 -12.49
C LEU A 315 -13.95 -1.84 -13.26
N PHE A 316 -13.82 -2.05 -14.58
CA PHE A 316 -13.17 -1.11 -15.48
C PHE A 316 -14.12 -0.68 -16.60
N ASN A 317 -13.89 0.50 -17.18
CA ASN A 317 -14.66 0.94 -18.35
C ASN A 317 -14.28 0.10 -19.57
N ALA A 318 -15.25 -0.66 -20.11
CA ALA A 318 -15.02 -1.52 -21.26
C ALA A 318 -14.91 -0.69 -22.55
N ALA A 319 -14.05 -1.14 -23.48
CA ALA A 319 -13.84 -0.48 -24.77
C ALA A 319 -15.12 -0.38 -25.64
N GLU A 320 -16.07 -1.29 -25.43
CA GLU A 320 -17.37 -1.33 -26.12
C GLU A 320 -18.43 -0.44 -25.45
N GLY A 321 -18.08 0.25 -24.37
CA GLY A 321 -18.99 0.99 -23.49
C GLY A 321 -19.46 0.16 -22.29
N GLY A 322 -19.83 0.83 -21.20
CA GLY A 322 -20.23 0.19 -19.94
C GLY A 322 -19.05 -0.26 -19.07
N THR A 323 -19.35 -1.04 -18.04
CA THR A 323 -18.39 -1.61 -17.09
C THR A 323 -18.05 -3.06 -17.43
N GLY A 324 -16.84 -3.49 -17.04
CA GLY A 324 -16.34 -4.84 -17.26
C GLY A 324 -15.64 -5.38 -16.02
N ASN A 325 -15.77 -6.69 -15.81
CA ASN A 325 -15.10 -7.41 -14.74
C ASN A 325 -13.69 -7.86 -15.15
N PHE A 326 -12.73 -7.78 -14.21
CA PHE A 326 -11.45 -8.45 -14.37
C PHE A 326 -11.65 -9.98 -14.45
N LYS A 327 -10.95 -10.62 -15.41
CA LYS A 327 -11.14 -12.05 -15.69
C LYS A 327 -10.58 -12.96 -14.59
N ARG A 328 -9.56 -12.50 -13.87
CA ARG A 328 -8.77 -13.26 -12.89
C ARG A 328 -8.36 -12.32 -11.75
N VAL A 329 -8.15 -12.92 -10.58
CA VAL A 329 -7.63 -12.25 -9.38
C VAL A 329 -6.44 -13.05 -8.85
N ALA A 330 -5.61 -12.44 -8.02
CA ALA A 330 -4.53 -13.08 -7.29
C ALA A 330 -4.60 -12.71 -5.82
N PHE A 331 -4.12 -13.62 -4.97
CA PHE A 331 -3.77 -13.30 -3.59
C PHE A 331 -2.26 -13.12 -3.53
N GLU A 332 -1.81 -12.06 -2.88
CA GLU A 332 -0.39 -11.74 -2.70
C GLU A 332 -0.18 -11.13 -1.31
N THR A 333 0.92 -11.50 -0.66
CA THR A 333 1.42 -10.85 0.56
C THR A 333 2.92 -10.70 0.44
N ASP A 334 3.46 -9.58 0.92
CA ASP A 334 4.88 -9.25 0.88
C ASP A 334 5.65 -9.69 2.13
N LEU A 335 5.09 -10.63 2.92
CA LEU A 335 5.75 -11.22 4.09
C LEU A 335 7.27 -11.47 3.92
N PRO A 336 7.77 -12.09 2.83
CA PRO A 336 9.21 -12.29 2.65
C PRO A 336 10.05 -11.00 2.63
N ARG A 337 9.46 -9.86 2.26
CA ARG A 337 10.12 -8.55 2.32
C ARG A 337 10.21 -8.04 3.76
N VAL A 338 9.23 -8.32 4.61
CA VAL A 338 9.21 -7.91 6.04
C VAL A 338 10.01 -8.88 6.90
N GLU A 339 9.82 -10.19 6.69
CA GLU A 339 10.49 -11.28 7.41
C GLU A 339 12.02 -11.32 7.22
N PHE A 340 12.62 -10.46 6.39
CA PHE A 340 14.08 -10.38 6.29
C PHE A 340 14.75 -9.98 7.61
N ALA A 341 13.98 -9.39 8.54
CA ALA A 341 14.43 -8.96 9.85
C ALA A 341 14.10 -9.93 11.00
N THR A 342 13.49 -11.09 10.72
CA THR A 342 13.15 -12.11 11.76
C THR A 342 14.36 -12.96 12.17
N ASP A 343 14.19 -13.80 13.21
CA ASP A 343 15.16 -14.83 13.61
C ASP A 343 14.59 -16.27 13.50
N PRO A 344 15.09 -17.12 12.58
CA PRO A 344 16.08 -16.82 11.56
C PRO A 344 15.50 -16.00 10.39
N PRO A 345 16.29 -15.13 9.75
CA PRO A 345 15.77 -14.21 8.74
C PRO A 345 15.33 -14.94 7.47
N CYS A 346 14.31 -14.41 6.81
CA CYS A 346 13.93 -14.82 5.47
C CYS A 346 15.05 -14.50 4.47
N GLN A 347 15.61 -15.54 3.87
CA GLN A 347 16.65 -15.48 2.85
C GLN A 347 16.05 -15.16 1.47
N ARG A 348 15.60 -13.92 1.29
CA ARG A 348 14.81 -13.50 0.13
C ARG A 348 15.59 -13.33 -1.18
N HIS A 349 16.89 -13.16 -1.16
CA HIS A 349 17.68 -12.93 -2.37
C HIS A 349 18.07 -14.24 -3.04
N ILE A 350 17.72 -14.38 -4.32
CA ILE A 350 18.01 -15.58 -5.11
C ILE A 350 19.40 -15.49 -5.74
N SER A 351 19.81 -14.29 -6.14
CA SER A 351 21.05 -14.03 -6.87
C SER A 351 22.16 -13.38 -6.03
N ASN A 352 21.97 -13.19 -4.72
CA ASN A 352 22.93 -12.52 -3.82
C ASN A 352 23.63 -13.57 -2.94
N PRO A 353 24.97 -13.56 -2.80
CA PRO A 353 25.69 -14.45 -1.88
C PRO A 353 25.35 -14.27 -0.39
N ALA A 354 24.67 -13.17 -0.01
CA ALA A 354 24.22 -12.95 1.36
C ALA A 354 23.22 -14.01 1.86
N ASP A 355 22.48 -14.63 0.94
CA ASP A 355 21.45 -15.62 1.23
C ASP A 355 21.88 -17.00 0.69
N PRO A 356 22.56 -17.83 1.51
CA PRO A 356 23.13 -19.11 1.05
C PRO A 356 22.06 -20.17 0.70
N ASN A 357 20.84 -20.03 1.22
CA ASN A 357 19.71 -20.92 0.99
C ASN A 357 18.45 -20.10 0.64
N PRO A 358 18.32 -19.59 -0.59
CA PRO A 358 17.19 -18.73 -0.97
C PRO A 358 15.82 -19.36 -0.65
N GLY A 359 14.97 -18.59 0.04
CA GLY A 359 13.65 -18.99 0.51
C GLY A 359 13.63 -19.65 1.89
N ALA A 360 14.78 -19.98 2.49
CA ALA A 360 14.83 -20.46 3.87
C ALA A 360 14.42 -19.33 4.83
N GLY A 361 13.60 -19.66 5.83
CA GLY A 361 13.09 -18.68 6.81
C GLY A 361 11.89 -17.87 6.34
N CYS A 362 11.61 -17.84 5.03
CA CYS A 362 10.42 -17.17 4.50
C CYS A 362 9.19 -18.07 4.69
N VAL A 363 8.23 -17.67 5.51
CA VAL A 363 7.08 -18.51 5.89
C VAL A 363 5.77 -17.75 5.76
N ASP A 364 4.68 -18.50 5.58
CA ASP A 364 3.33 -17.96 5.59
C ASP A 364 2.38 -19.01 6.21
N PRO A 365 1.69 -18.69 7.32
CA PRO A 365 1.81 -17.45 8.09
C PRO A 365 3.17 -17.35 8.80
N PRO A 366 3.53 -16.16 9.34
CA PRO A 366 4.62 -16.02 10.28
C PRO A 366 4.47 -17.01 11.44
N LYS A 367 5.61 -17.45 12.00
CA LYS A 367 5.62 -18.56 12.94
C LYS A 367 4.93 -18.19 14.26
N GLY A 368 3.76 -18.79 14.50
CA GLY A 368 2.99 -18.57 15.73
C GLY A 368 1.99 -17.43 15.65
N ALA A 369 1.96 -16.73 14.51
CA ALA A 369 1.04 -15.64 14.22
C ALA A 369 -0.23 -16.13 13.53
N PHE A 370 -1.33 -15.39 13.73
CA PHE A 370 -2.44 -15.35 12.80
C PHE A 370 -2.10 -14.42 11.63
N TYR A 371 -2.60 -14.73 10.45
CA TYR A 371 -2.50 -13.85 9.29
C TYR A 371 -3.85 -13.84 8.56
N PRO A 372 -4.43 -12.66 8.27
CA PRO A 372 -5.77 -12.57 7.72
C PRO A 372 -5.83 -13.12 6.28
N ILE A 373 -6.99 -13.65 5.94
CA ILE A 373 -7.30 -14.18 4.60
C ILE A 373 -8.48 -13.43 4.00
N TYR A 374 -8.51 -13.39 2.67
CA TYR A 374 -9.67 -12.96 1.94
C TYR A 374 -10.69 -14.10 1.84
N THR A 375 -11.98 -13.77 1.89
CA THR A 375 -13.04 -14.72 1.62
C THR A 375 -14.07 -14.10 0.69
N THR A 376 -14.77 -14.92 -0.09
CA THR A 376 -15.98 -14.44 -0.77
C THR A 376 -17.18 -14.70 0.11
N ALA A 377 -18.16 -13.81 0.09
CA ALA A 377 -19.38 -13.93 0.85
C ALA A 377 -20.59 -13.45 0.04
N THR A 378 -21.78 -13.80 0.55
CA THR A 378 -23.02 -13.09 0.22
C THR A 378 -23.25 -12.04 1.30
N SER A 379 -23.36 -10.78 0.91
CA SER A 379 -23.63 -9.68 1.83
C SER A 379 -25.11 -9.59 2.20
N GLU A 380 -25.38 -9.09 3.41
CA GLU A 380 -26.73 -8.66 3.82
C GLU A 380 -27.05 -7.24 3.33
N HIS A 381 -26.04 -6.45 2.95
CA HIS A 381 -26.12 -5.04 2.56
C HIS A 381 -26.06 -4.85 1.04
N THR A 382 -25.19 -5.62 0.38
CA THR A 382 -24.90 -5.48 -1.04
C THR A 382 -25.48 -6.64 -1.84
N GLN A 383 -26.17 -6.36 -2.95
CA GLN A 383 -26.61 -7.42 -3.85
C GLN A 383 -25.42 -7.94 -4.68
N GLY A 384 -25.16 -9.24 -4.60
CA GLY A 384 -24.10 -9.89 -5.38
C GLY A 384 -23.03 -10.54 -4.51
N CYS A 385 -21.89 -10.85 -5.12
CA CYS A 385 -20.74 -11.39 -4.40
C CYS A 385 -19.87 -10.25 -3.86
N VAL A 386 -19.39 -10.40 -2.63
CA VAL A 386 -18.45 -9.47 -1.98
C VAL A 386 -17.22 -10.22 -1.48
N TRP A 387 -16.15 -9.47 -1.26
CA TRP A 387 -14.94 -9.89 -0.57
C TRP A 387 -14.96 -9.39 0.87
N HIS A 388 -14.51 -10.24 1.78
CA HIS A 388 -14.21 -9.89 3.17
C HIS A 388 -12.75 -10.20 3.48
N LEU A 389 -12.17 -9.47 4.44
CA LEU A 389 -10.85 -9.75 5.00
C LEU A 389 -10.98 -10.12 6.49
N GLY A 390 -10.27 -11.15 6.93
CA GLY A 390 -10.24 -11.58 8.32
C GLY A 390 -10.02 -13.08 8.46
N GLY A 391 -10.84 -13.74 9.28
CA GLY A 391 -10.80 -15.17 9.51
C GLY A 391 -11.75 -15.99 8.62
N ALA A 392 -11.60 -17.31 8.64
CA ALA A 392 -12.38 -18.23 7.81
C ALA A 392 -13.86 -18.40 8.24
N PHE A 393 -14.29 -17.83 9.36
CA PHE A 393 -15.62 -18.04 9.96
C PHE A 393 -16.52 -16.80 9.89
N ILE A 394 -16.21 -15.82 9.03
CA ILE A 394 -17.07 -14.66 8.82
C ILE A 394 -18.46 -15.15 8.35
N PRO A 395 -19.56 -14.74 9.01
CA PRO A 395 -20.91 -15.12 8.60
C PRO A 395 -21.20 -14.76 7.15
N GLY A 396 -21.82 -15.67 6.39
CA GLY A 396 -22.11 -15.46 4.96
C GLY A 396 -20.97 -15.87 4.01
N THR A 397 -19.81 -16.29 4.55
CA THR A 397 -18.70 -16.80 3.74
C THR A 397 -19.14 -17.96 2.84
N THR A 398 -18.87 -17.84 1.55
CA THR A 398 -19.14 -18.83 0.51
C THR A 398 -17.88 -19.56 0.06
N ASN A 399 -16.70 -18.94 0.16
CA ASN A 399 -15.42 -19.57 -0.16
C ASN A 399 -14.29 -18.98 0.69
N THR A 400 -13.52 -19.86 1.33
CA THR A 400 -12.37 -19.51 2.18
C THR A 400 -11.02 -19.73 1.49
N PHE A 401 -11.03 -20.18 0.23
CA PHE A 401 -9.82 -20.32 -0.57
C PHE A 401 -8.74 -21.25 0.00
N GLY A 402 -9.13 -22.12 0.94
CA GLY A 402 -8.24 -23.02 1.68
C GLY A 402 -8.34 -22.85 3.20
N GLY A 403 -8.86 -21.72 3.68
CA GLY A 403 -9.08 -21.44 5.10
C GLY A 403 -7.82 -21.10 5.89
N SER A 404 -6.70 -20.85 5.22
CA SER A 404 -5.44 -20.39 5.82
C SER A 404 -4.64 -19.55 4.82
N SER A 405 -3.83 -18.62 5.34
CA SER A 405 -2.96 -17.75 4.54
C SER A 405 -2.02 -18.57 3.66
N THR A 406 -1.36 -19.60 4.21
CA THR A 406 -0.47 -20.52 3.47
C THR A 406 -1.10 -21.07 2.19
N THR A 407 -2.38 -21.43 2.25
CA THR A 407 -3.08 -22.01 1.10
C THR A 407 -3.52 -20.91 0.15
N GLU A 408 -4.01 -19.80 0.70
CA GLU A 408 -4.55 -18.67 -0.05
C GLU A 408 -3.47 -17.93 -0.86
N TYR A 409 -2.42 -17.45 -0.21
CA TYR A 409 -1.34 -16.69 -0.84
C TYR A 409 -0.35 -17.61 -1.56
N GLY A 410 -0.30 -18.90 -1.25
CA GLY A 410 0.43 -19.89 -2.05
C GLY A 410 1.95 -19.81 -1.90
N PRO A 411 2.74 -20.19 -2.93
CA PRO A 411 4.19 -20.30 -2.81
C PRO A 411 4.92 -18.96 -2.97
N LEU A 412 6.20 -18.94 -2.58
CA LEU A 412 7.12 -17.82 -2.84
C LEU A 412 7.15 -17.47 -4.33
N LEU A 413 7.08 -16.18 -4.62
CA LEU A 413 7.09 -15.61 -5.96
C LEU A 413 8.47 -15.04 -6.30
N PRO A 414 9.22 -15.65 -7.24
CA PRO A 414 10.45 -15.04 -7.73
C PRO A 414 10.12 -13.89 -8.69
N LEU A 415 10.62 -12.70 -8.38
CA LEU A 415 10.53 -11.53 -9.26
C LEU A 415 11.92 -11.00 -9.61
N ALA A 416 12.05 -10.48 -10.84
CA ALA A 416 13.24 -9.77 -11.28
C ALA A 416 13.10 -8.27 -10.94
N TYR A 417 14.19 -7.66 -10.49
CA TYR A 417 14.31 -6.25 -10.15
C TYR A 417 15.51 -5.65 -10.89
N PRO A 418 15.44 -4.37 -11.29
CA PRO A 418 16.63 -3.62 -11.69
C PRO A 418 17.66 -3.63 -10.55
N ALA A 419 18.95 -3.68 -10.88
CA ALA A 419 20.02 -3.62 -9.89
C ALA A 419 21.31 -3.03 -10.46
N VAL A 420 22.23 -2.70 -9.55
CA VAL A 420 23.51 -2.06 -9.83
C VAL A 420 24.29 -2.81 -10.90
N GLY A 421 24.85 -2.06 -11.85
CA GLY A 421 25.60 -2.60 -12.99
C GLY A 421 24.72 -2.99 -14.17
N GLY A 422 23.43 -2.66 -14.14
CA GLY A 422 22.48 -2.92 -15.23
C GLY A 422 22.16 -4.40 -15.42
N LEU A 423 22.32 -5.19 -14.36
CA LEU A 423 21.97 -6.60 -14.30
C LEU A 423 20.76 -6.78 -13.39
N PRO A 424 19.85 -7.73 -13.68
CA PRO A 424 18.73 -7.98 -12.78
C PRO A 424 19.20 -8.60 -11.47
N SER A 425 18.49 -8.31 -10.39
CA SER A 425 18.48 -9.12 -9.17
C SER A 425 17.18 -9.92 -9.10
N PHE A 426 17.25 -11.16 -8.63
CA PHE A 426 16.07 -11.99 -8.41
C PHE A 426 15.80 -12.11 -6.90
N ARG A 427 14.55 -11.86 -6.49
CA ARG A 427 14.15 -11.82 -5.08
C ARG A 427 12.78 -12.47 -4.87
N TYR A 428 12.61 -13.11 -3.72
CA TYR A 428 11.32 -13.50 -3.17
C TYR A 428 10.84 -12.39 -2.24
N ASN A 429 10.12 -11.41 -2.78
CA ASN A 429 9.50 -10.39 -1.93
C ASN A 429 8.07 -10.75 -1.54
N ASN A 430 7.45 -11.76 -2.17
CA ASN A 430 6.04 -12.09 -1.93
C ASN A 430 5.78 -13.59 -1.93
N PHE A 431 4.69 -14.00 -1.32
CA PHE A 431 3.93 -15.19 -1.68
C PHE A 431 2.83 -14.81 -2.67
N ARG A 432 2.56 -15.65 -3.68
CA ARG A 432 1.46 -15.37 -4.64
C ARG A 432 0.76 -16.61 -5.18
N ARG A 433 -0.57 -16.55 -5.19
CA ARG A 433 -1.45 -17.50 -5.87
C ARG A 433 -2.42 -16.79 -6.79
N VAL A 434 -2.29 -17.02 -8.09
CA VAL A 434 -3.23 -16.48 -9.07
C VAL A 434 -4.35 -17.48 -9.33
N LEU A 435 -5.59 -17.02 -9.30
CA LEU A 435 -6.75 -17.83 -9.63
C LEU A 435 -6.97 -17.88 -11.15
N ASN A 436 -7.60 -18.96 -11.63
CA ASN A 436 -7.91 -19.13 -13.06
C ASN A 436 -9.10 -18.29 -13.54
N ASN A 437 -9.89 -17.74 -12.61
CA ASN A 437 -11.01 -16.86 -12.86
C ASN A 437 -11.18 -15.86 -11.70
N ASN A 438 -12.01 -14.83 -11.88
CA ASN A 438 -12.55 -14.05 -10.77
C ASN A 438 -13.75 -14.81 -10.19
N PRO A 439 -13.67 -15.34 -8.95
CA PRO A 439 -14.78 -16.08 -8.33
C PRO A 439 -15.90 -15.16 -7.82
N CYS A 440 -15.65 -13.85 -7.77
CA CYS A 440 -16.54 -12.86 -7.17
C CYS A 440 -16.71 -11.66 -8.11
N ALA A 441 -17.09 -11.95 -9.35
CA ALA A 441 -17.41 -10.90 -10.31
C ALA A 441 -18.53 -10.01 -9.76
N ALA A 442 -18.33 -8.70 -9.83
CA ALA A 442 -19.37 -7.75 -9.47
C ALA A 442 -20.53 -7.85 -10.46
N SER A 443 -21.76 -7.81 -9.96
CA SER A 443 -22.96 -7.71 -10.78
C SER A 443 -23.14 -6.25 -11.25
N ASP A 444 -23.53 -6.09 -12.51
CA ASP A 444 -23.91 -4.79 -13.08
C ASP A 444 -25.21 -4.24 -12.46
#